data_AF-A0A5C6N6H2-F1
#
_entry.id   AF-A0A5C6N6H2-F1
#
_cell.length_a   1.000
_cell.length_b   1.000
_cell.length_c   1.000
_cell.angle_alpha   90.00
_cell.angle_beta   90.00
_cell.angle_gamma   90.00
#
_symmetry.space_group_name_H-M   'P 1'
#
loop_
_entity.id
_entity.type
_entity.pdbx_description
1 polymer ?
#
loop_
_entity_poly.entity_id
_entity_poly.type
_entity_poly.pdbx_seq_one_letter_code
_entity_poly.pdbx_strand_id
1 'polypeptide(L)'
;MAHNRTLGLYCDQTISVVYVVGSDLLINSNRCAPPGTDFFSVKCTPNVQYIISPPPQETSHLSPLPLSGDSMIIVRMSHASDTENESKLSVRYYGSDKKVLGTARLYLTALEISLDVDADRDGVVERNNPNKV
;
A
#
# COMPACT_ATOMS: atom_id res chain seq x y z
N MET A 1 -14.23 -4.90 -9.61
CA MET A 1 -13.07 -5.39 -8.82
C MET A 1 -11.96 -4.37 -8.92
N ALA A 2 -11.31 -4.01 -7.82
CA ALA A 2 -10.17 -3.09 -7.87
C ALA A 2 -9.00 -3.72 -8.64
N HIS A 3 -8.28 -2.92 -9.43
CA HIS A 3 -7.12 -3.40 -10.18
C HIS A 3 -5.91 -3.51 -9.24
N ASN A 4 -5.16 -4.61 -9.31
CA ASN A 4 -4.03 -4.87 -8.44
C ASN A 4 -2.71 -4.52 -9.13
N ARG A 5 -1.89 -3.65 -8.52
CA ARG A 5 -0.51 -3.37 -8.95
C ARG A 5 0.47 -3.90 -7.91
N THR A 6 1.45 -4.69 -8.32
CA THR A 6 2.51 -5.16 -7.41
C THR A 6 3.68 -4.17 -7.37
N LEU A 7 4.22 -3.93 -6.17
CA LEU A 7 5.41 -3.12 -5.96
C LEU A 7 6.45 -3.88 -5.13
N GLY A 8 7.67 -3.94 -5.66
CA GLY A 8 8.83 -4.38 -4.90
C GLY A 8 9.33 -3.25 -4.00
N LEU A 9 9.53 -3.55 -2.72
CA LEU A 9 10.28 -2.69 -1.80
C LEU A 9 11.58 -3.38 -1.42
N TYR A 10 12.59 -2.58 -1.08
CA TYR A 10 13.86 -3.06 -0.55
C TYR A 10 14.19 -2.33 0.75
N CYS A 11 14.79 -3.07 1.68
CA CYS A 11 15.21 -2.48 2.94
C CYS A 11 16.22 -1.34 2.71
N ASP A 12 16.10 -0.30 3.54
CA ASP A 12 16.93 0.91 3.53
C ASP A 12 16.88 1.71 2.22
N GLN A 13 15.94 1.38 1.34
CA GLN A 13 15.58 2.20 0.20
C GLN A 13 14.37 3.09 0.51
N THR A 14 14.35 4.22 -0.20
CA THR A 14 13.22 5.12 -0.28
C THR A 14 12.75 5.15 -1.71
N ILE A 15 11.49 4.82 -1.95
CA ILE A 15 10.89 4.78 -3.28
C ILE A 15 9.72 5.75 -3.30
N SER A 16 9.60 6.53 -4.37
CA SER A 16 8.44 7.37 -4.66
C SER A 16 7.64 6.76 -5.79
N VAL A 17 6.32 6.62 -5.62
CA VAL A 17 5.44 6.07 -6.64
C VAL A 17 4.15 6.87 -6.79
N VAL A 18 3.63 6.89 -8.01
CA VAL A 18 2.25 7.31 -8.28
C VAL A 18 1.29 6.17 -7.91
N TYR A 19 0.19 6.52 -7.26
CA TYR A 19 -0.91 5.64 -6.92
C TYR A 19 -2.19 6.11 -7.63
N VAL A 20 -2.93 5.21 -8.26
CA VAL A 20 -4.19 5.55 -8.91
C VAL A 20 -5.35 5.18 -7.99
N VAL A 21 -6.18 6.17 -7.63
CA VAL A 21 -7.34 5.95 -6.76
C VAL A 21 -8.28 4.91 -7.39
N GLY A 22 -8.76 3.97 -6.58
CA GLY A 22 -9.57 2.83 -7.04
C GLY A 22 -8.76 1.56 -7.41
N SER A 23 -7.43 1.60 -7.33
CA SER A 23 -6.55 0.42 -7.45
C SER A 23 -6.07 -0.07 -6.08
N ASP A 24 -5.55 -1.29 -6.00
CA ASP A 24 -4.86 -1.82 -4.81
C ASP A 24 -3.35 -1.94 -5.12
N LEU A 25 -2.51 -1.45 -4.21
CA LEU A 25 -1.06 -1.61 -4.31
C LEU A 25 -0.60 -2.75 -3.40
N LEU A 26 -0.04 -3.80 -4.01
CA LEU A 26 0.37 -5.03 -3.33
C LEU A 26 1.87 -5.02 -3.08
N ILE A 27 2.28 -5.13 -1.82
CA ILE A 27 3.68 -5.15 -1.40
C ILE A 27 3.95 -6.48 -0.69
N ASN A 28 4.93 -7.23 -1.17
CA ASN A 28 5.36 -8.45 -0.48
C ASN A 28 6.31 -8.09 0.67
N SER A 29 5.90 -8.34 1.91
CA SER A 29 6.69 -7.92 3.09
C SER A 29 7.97 -8.74 3.24
N ASN A 30 7.96 -10.01 2.82
CA ASN A 30 9.08 -10.95 2.94
C ASN A 30 10.22 -10.63 1.96
N ARG A 31 9.90 -10.31 0.69
CA ARG A 31 10.90 -9.93 -0.32
C ARG A 31 11.71 -8.68 0.02
N CYS A 32 11.16 -7.85 0.91
CA CYS A 32 11.78 -6.61 1.35
C CYS A 32 12.54 -6.76 2.68
N ALA A 33 12.41 -7.89 3.37
CA ALA A 33 13.01 -8.11 4.68
C ALA A 33 14.52 -8.44 4.59
N PRO A 34 15.38 -7.81 5.42
CA PRO A 34 16.76 -8.25 5.58
C PRO A 34 16.87 -9.69 6.12
N PRO A 35 18.01 -10.37 5.87
CA PRO A 35 18.30 -11.65 6.51
C PRO A 35 18.21 -11.57 8.04
N GLY A 36 17.60 -12.58 8.66
CA GLY A 36 17.42 -12.65 10.12
C GLY A 36 16.23 -11.87 10.66
N THR A 37 15.32 -11.43 9.80
CA THR A 37 14.06 -10.78 10.21
C THR A 37 13.04 -11.81 10.67
N ASP A 38 12.46 -11.58 11.84
CA ASP A 38 11.37 -12.40 12.40
C ASP A 38 10.05 -11.62 12.50
N PHE A 39 10.12 -10.30 12.64
CA PHE A 39 8.95 -9.44 12.81
C PHE A 39 9.01 -8.19 11.94
N PHE A 40 7.85 -7.60 11.65
CA PHE A 40 7.75 -6.31 10.97
C PHE A 40 6.64 -5.43 11.54
N SER A 41 6.72 -4.13 11.34
CA SER A 41 5.64 -3.20 11.64
C SER A 41 5.42 -2.24 10.47
N VAL A 42 4.16 -1.83 10.29
CA VAL A 42 3.78 -0.89 9.24
C VAL A 42 3.26 0.39 9.87
N LYS A 43 3.78 1.53 9.40
CA LYS A 43 3.27 2.85 9.75
C LYS A 43 2.97 3.62 8.49
N CYS A 44 1.90 4.40 8.51
CA CYS A 44 1.48 5.19 7.36
C CYS A 44 0.88 6.53 7.79
N THR A 45 0.80 7.47 6.84
CA THR A 45 0.10 8.74 7.00
C THR A 45 -1.43 8.55 6.92
N PRO A 46 -2.24 9.49 7.42
CA PRO A 46 -3.71 9.32 7.52
C PRO A 46 -4.44 9.00 6.21
N ASN A 47 -3.97 9.51 5.06
CA ASN A 47 -4.59 9.24 3.75
C ASN A 47 -4.27 7.82 3.20
N VAL A 48 -3.41 7.07 3.89
CA VAL A 48 -3.01 5.72 3.50
C VAL A 48 -3.64 4.71 4.45
N GLN A 49 -4.40 3.79 3.90
CA GLN A 49 -4.91 2.62 4.59
C GLN A 49 -4.13 1.38 4.16
N TYR A 50 -3.98 0.41 5.05
CA TYR A 50 -3.38 -0.86 4.69
C TYR A 50 -4.07 -2.03 5.39
N ILE A 51 -3.99 -3.18 4.72
CA ILE A 51 -4.43 -4.48 5.23
C ILE A 51 -3.26 -5.45 5.06
N ILE A 52 -3.10 -6.38 6.01
CA ILE A 52 -2.13 -7.46 5.91
C ILE A 52 -2.89 -8.74 5.58
N SER A 53 -2.44 -9.43 4.53
CA SER A 53 -3.01 -10.69 4.06
C SER A 53 -1.92 -11.77 4.03
N PRO A 54 -2.13 -12.96 4.62
CA PRO A 54 -3.29 -13.31 5.44
C PRO A 54 -3.37 -12.48 6.73
N PRO A 55 -4.57 -12.33 7.33
CA PRO A 55 -4.73 -11.60 8.57
C PRO A 55 -3.87 -12.21 9.69
N PRO A 56 -3.19 -11.40 10.52
CA PRO A 56 -2.44 -11.92 11.65
C PRO A 56 -3.39 -12.57 12.68
N GLN A 57 -3.00 -13.72 13.24
CA GLN A 57 -3.81 -14.43 14.25
C GLN A 57 -3.87 -13.70 15.60
N GLU A 58 -2.80 -12.98 15.97
CA GLU A 58 -2.75 -12.17 17.18
C GLU A 58 -2.41 -10.72 16.81
N THR A 59 -3.30 -9.78 17.14
CA THR A 59 -3.10 -8.36 16.88
C THR A 59 -3.15 -7.59 18.19
N SER A 60 -1.97 -7.16 18.66
CA SER A 60 -1.88 -5.92 19.42
C SER A 60 -1.55 -4.84 18.40
N HIS A 61 -2.35 -3.78 18.33
CA HIS A 61 -2.18 -2.67 17.39
C HIS A 61 -0.80 -1.97 17.49
N LEU A 62 -0.02 -2.28 18.53
CA LEU A 62 1.28 -1.70 18.82
C LEU A 62 2.44 -2.71 18.73
N SER A 63 2.15 -3.99 18.50
CA SER A 63 3.16 -5.05 18.46
C SER A 63 3.63 -5.31 17.01
N PRO A 64 4.94 -5.49 16.78
CA PRO A 64 5.43 -6.04 15.52
C PRO A 64 4.77 -7.39 15.21
N LEU A 65 4.40 -7.57 13.95
CA LEU A 65 3.74 -8.77 13.43
C LEU A 65 4.78 -9.78 12.97
N PRO A 66 4.55 -11.09 13.15
CA PRO A 66 5.46 -12.10 12.65
C PRO A 66 5.54 -12.03 11.13
N LEU A 67 6.75 -12.17 10.59
CA LEU A 67 6.97 -12.21 9.15
C LEU A 67 6.63 -13.62 8.62
N SER A 68 5.50 -13.76 7.92
CA SER A 68 5.20 -14.99 7.17
C SER A 68 5.75 -14.89 5.75
N GLY A 69 6.12 -16.03 5.16
CA GLY A 69 6.76 -16.10 3.84
C GLY A 69 5.92 -15.53 2.68
N ASP A 70 4.61 -15.46 2.90
CA ASP A 70 3.52 -15.17 1.99
C ASP A 70 2.69 -13.94 2.43
N SER A 71 3.16 -13.20 3.44
CA SER A 71 2.51 -11.95 3.88
C SER A 71 2.59 -10.85 2.82
N MET A 72 1.44 -10.29 2.49
CA MET A 72 1.24 -9.16 1.59
C MET A 72 0.65 -7.99 2.35
N ILE A 73 1.21 -6.80 2.14
CA ILE A 73 0.65 -5.54 2.57
C ILE A 73 -0.13 -4.97 1.39
N ILE A 74 -1.44 -4.85 1.55
CA ILE A 74 -2.36 -4.27 0.57
C ILE A 74 -2.58 -2.82 0.96
N VAL A 75 -2.14 -1.89 0.13
CA VAL A 75 -2.20 -0.45 0.39
C VAL A 75 -3.31 0.18 -0.44
N ARG A 76 -4.12 1.02 0.21
CA ARG A 76 -5.24 1.75 -0.39
C ARG A 76 -5.19 3.22 -0.04
N MET A 77 -5.56 4.07 -0.99
CA MET A 77 -5.82 5.49 -0.79
C MET A 77 -7.17 5.83 -1.42
N SER A 78 -7.98 6.61 -0.71
CA SER A 78 -9.34 6.94 -1.12
C SER A 78 -9.46 8.30 -1.80
N HIS A 79 -8.44 9.15 -1.71
CA HIS A 79 -8.44 10.50 -2.29
C HIS A 79 -7.10 10.79 -2.97
N ALA A 80 -7.14 11.66 -3.97
CA ALA A 80 -5.94 12.22 -4.59
C ALA A 80 -5.09 12.99 -3.55
N SER A 81 -3.79 13.08 -3.81
CA SER A 81 -2.86 13.89 -3.03
C SER A 81 -2.93 15.35 -3.48
N ASP A 82 -2.78 16.28 -2.54
CA ASP A 82 -2.71 17.71 -2.83
C ASP A 82 -1.32 18.10 -3.34
N THR A 83 -0.28 17.38 -2.87
CA THR A 83 1.12 17.64 -3.23
C THR A 83 1.87 16.35 -3.54
N GLU A 84 3.00 16.47 -4.24
CA GLU A 84 3.86 15.33 -4.55
C GLU A 84 4.44 14.72 -3.25
N ASN A 85 4.45 13.39 -3.17
CA ASN A 85 5.02 12.61 -2.06
C ASN A 85 4.42 12.95 -0.68
N GLU A 86 3.19 13.48 -0.66
CA GLU A 86 2.47 13.85 0.56
C GLU A 86 2.26 12.64 1.48
N SER A 87 1.88 11.51 0.88
CA SER A 87 1.57 10.29 1.62
C SER A 87 2.78 9.40 1.77
N LYS A 88 2.87 8.72 2.92
CA LYS A 88 4.01 7.87 3.25
C LYS A 88 3.56 6.58 3.90
N LEU A 89 4.25 5.50 3.55
CA LEU A 89 4.21 4.22 4.25
C LEU A 89 5.65 3.78 4.56
N SER A 90 5.86 3.23 5.74
CA SER A 90 7.13 2.64 6.13
C SER A 90 6.92 1.26 6.71
N VAL A 91 7.74 0.31 6.26
CA VAL A 91 7.82 -1.04 6.81
C VAL A 91 9.14 -1.15 7.56
N ARG A 92 9.06 -1.41 8.86
CA ARG A 92 10.24 -1.60 9.70
C ARG A 92 10.38 -3.08 10.04
N TYR A 93 11.60 -3.59 9.94
CA TYR A 93 11.93 -4.99 10.18
C TYR A 93 12.72 -5.17 11.47
N TYR A 94 12.46 -6.28 12.16
CA TYR A 94 13.05 -6.60 13.45
C TYR A 94 13.51 -8.06 13.51
N GLY A 95 14.64 -8.31 14.18
CA GLY A 95 15.09 -9.67 14.49
C GLY A 95 14.48 -10.20 15.79
N SER A 96 14.82 -11.45 16.13
CA SER A 96 14.41 -12.14 17.36
C SER A 96 14.73 -11.37 18.64
N ASP A 97 15.83 -10.62 18.64
CA ASP A 97 16.27 -9.78 19.77
C ASP A 97 15.54 -8.42 19.84
N LYS A 98 14.52 -8.23 18.99
CA LYS A 98 13.73 -7.00 18.81
C LYS A 98 14.54 -5.79 18.32
N LYS A 99 15.79 -5.99 17.89
CA LYS A 99 16.55 -4.91 17.25
C LYS A 99 16.01 -4.64 15.85
N VAL A 100 16.06 -3.38 15.46
CA VAL A 100 15.68 -2.95 14.11
C VAL A 100 16.77 -3.39 13.15
N LEU A 101 16.41 -4.19 12.16
CA LEU A 101 17.31 -4.66 11.11
C LEU A 101 17.32 -3.73 9.89
N GLY A 102 16.24 -2.97 9.70
CA GLY A 102 16.20 -1.89 8.73
C GLY A 102 14.79 -1.38 8.47
N THR A 103 14.65 -0.43 7.56
CA THR A 103 13.36 0.19 7.24
C THR A 103 13.22 0.51 5.77
N ALA A 104 12.19 -0.03 5.12
CA ALA A 104 11.78 0.38 3.79
C ALA A 104 10.79 1.54 3.86
N ARG A 105 10.95 2.53 2.97
CA ARG A 105 10.11 3.73 2.92
C ARG A 105 9.50 3.91 1.53
N LEU A 106 8.22 4.18 1.51
CA LEU A 106 7.42 4.42 0.33
C LEU A 106 6.76 5.79 0.43
N TYR A 107 7.05 6.68 -0.50
CA TYR A 107 6.29 7.90 -0.72
C TYR A 107 5.28 7.68 -1.84
N LEU A 108 4.08 8.20 -1.64
CA LEU A 108 2.91 7.99 -2.48
C LEU A 108 2.37 9.35 -2.91
N THR A 109 2.11 9.48 -4.21
CA THR A 109 1.33 10.57 -4.79
C THR A 109 0.09 9.97 -5.43
N ALA A 110 -1.08 10.19 -4.83
CA ALA A 110 -2.33 9.66 -5.35
C ALA A 110 -2.93 10.56 -6.41
N LEU A 111 -3.40 9.97 -7.51
CA LEU A 111 -4.10 10.65 -8.60
C LEU A 111 -5.43 9.96 -8.89
N GLU A 112 -6.46 10.75 -9.18
CA GLU A 112 -7.69 10.25 -9.79
C GLU A 112 -7.57 10.38 -11.31
N ILE A 113 -7.63 9.24 -12.00
CA ILE A 113 -7.55 9.18 -13.46
C ILE A 113 -8.77 8.43 -13.95
N SER A 114 -9.59 9.09 -14.78
CA SER A 114 -10.78 8.49 -15.36
C SER A 114 -10.95 8.97 -16.80
N LEU A 115 -11.27 8.05 -17.69
CA LEU A 115 -11.84 8.36 -19.00
C LEU A 115 -13.35 8.26 -18.87
N ASP A 116 -14.05 9.38 -19.03
CA ASP A 116 -15.49 9.49 -18.79
C ASP A 116 -16.24 9.70 -20.11
N VAL A 117 -17.38 9.03 -20.24
CA VAL A 117 -18.26 9.04 -21.42
C VAL A 117 -19.71 9.00 -20.94
N ASP A 118 -20.65 9.38 -21.80
CA ASP A 118 -22.09 9.16 -21.62
C ASP A 118 -22.42 7.67 -21.80
N ALA A 119 -22.39 6.88 -20.71
CA ALA A 119 -22.65 5.44 -20.78
C ALA A 119 -24.11 5.07 -20.48
N ASP A 120 -24.90 5.96 -19.86
CA ASP A 120 -26.32 5.73 -19.61
C ASP A 120 -27.27 6.30 -20.68
N ARG A 121 -26.70 7.02 -21.67
CA ARG A 121 -27.35 7.53 -22.88
C ARG A 121 -28.37 8.63 -22.59
N ASP A 122 -28.14 9.43 -21.56
CA ASP A 122 -28.96 10.60 -21.26
C ASP A 122 -28.49 11.89 -21.98
N GLY A 123 -27.34 11.81 -22.67
CA GLY A 123 -26.72 12.92 -23.39
C GLY A 123 -25.69 13.72 -22.56
N VAL A 124 -25.41 13.31 -21.32
CA VAL A 124 -24.46 13.95 -20.40
C VAL A 124 -23.34 12.97 -20.06
N VAL A 125 -22.08 13.43 -20.08
CA VAL A 125 -20.95 12.61 -19.65
C VAL A 125 -20.94 12.50 -18.13
N GLU A 126 -21.15 11.29 -17.61
CA GLU A 126 -21.11 11.01 -16.18
C GLU A 126 -19.72 10.61 -15.68
N ARG A 127 -19.44 10.90 -14.41
CA ARG A 127 -18.13 10.64 -13.81
C ARG A 127 -17.96 9.16 -13.46
N ASN A 128 -16.97 8.54 -14.08
CA ASN A 128 -16.50 7.18 -13.80
C ASN A 128 -17.62 6.12 -13.70
N ASN A 129 -18.52 6.08 -14.68
CA ASN A 129 -19.55 5.04 -14.73
C ASN A 129 -18.90 3.65 -14.74
N PRO A 130 -19.31 2.72 -13.85
CA PRO A 130 -18.76 1.36 -13.82
C PRO A 130 -19.05 0.55 -15.09
N ASN A 131 -20.03 0.96 -15.90
CA ASN A 131 -20.46 0.28 -17.11
C ASN A 131 -20.03 1.02 -18.40
N LYS A 132 -19.03 1.91 -18.32
CA LYS A 132 -18.50 2.66 -19.47
C LYS A 132 -17.70 1.83 -20.50
N VAL A 133 -17.95 0.52 -20.57
CA VAL A 133 -17.22 -0.48 -21.39
C VAL A 133 -18.18 -1.22 -22.31
#